data_AF-A0A380K8E8-F1
#
_entry.id   AF-A0A380K8E8-F1
#
_cell.length_a   1.000
_cell.length_b   1.000
_cell.length_c   1.000
_cell.angle_alpha   90.00
_cell.angle_beta   90.00
_cell.angle_gamma   90.00
#
_symmetry.space_group_name_H-M   'P 1'
#
loop_
_entity.id
_entity.type
_entity.pdbx_description
1 polymer ?
#
loop_
_entity_poly.entity_id
_entity_poly.type
_entity_poly.pdbx_seq_one_letter_code
_entity_poly.pdbx_strand_id
1 'polypeptide(L)'
;MSRLYDGLRMFNDITAPIGFIITIGTFFLARSTKIKLEETKEIALFSEESTQYQGRLQAIKLILEKVDSRFEVIPENIMTKITSLISEIEHNYPILSKRNKTFSKPIKQFKKLRNSEKITYLEFIGPFNALCSLLSNRKDLK
;
A
#
# COMPACT_ATOMS: atom_id res chain seq x y z
N MET A 1 -8.19 -10.77 -61.01
CA MET A 1 -9.02 -10.34 -59.87
C MET A 1 -8.94 -11.27 -58.66
N SER A 2 -8.92 -12.61 -58.80
CA SER A 2 -8.90 -13.52 -57.62
C SER A 2 -7.65 -13.38 -56.73
N ARG A 3 -6.42 -13.33 -57.30
CA ARG A 3 -5.18 -13.25 -56.50
C ARG A 3 -5.08 -12.05 -55.56
N LEU A 4 -5.67 -10.90 -55.94
CA LEU A 4 -5.72 -9.71 -55.08
C LEU A 4 -6.73 -9.89 -53.94
N TYR A 5 -7.86 -10.52 -54.24
CA TYR A 5 -8.89 -10.83 -53.24
C TYR A 5 -8.41 -11.88 -52.23
N ASP A 6 -7.70 -12.91 -52.71
CA ASP A 6 -7.09 -13.95 -51.87
C ASP A 6 -5.97 -13.37 -50.98
N GLY A 7 -5.15 -12.46 -51.52
CA GLY A 7 -4.14 -11.73 -50.74
C GLY A 7 -4.72 -10.80 -49.68
N LEU A 8 -5.80 -10.07 -49.99
CA LEU A 8 -6.50 -9.21 -49.04
C LEU A 8 -7.17 -10.02 -47.91
N ARG A 9 -7.74 -11.18 -48.25
CA ARG A 9 -8.37 -12.08 -47.27
C ARG A 9 -7.35 -12.68 -46.32
N MET A 10 -6.22 -13.16 -46.84
CA MET A 10 -5.12 -13.68 -46.03
C MET A 10 -4.48 -12.60 -45.14
N PHE A 11 -4.35 -11.37 -45.64
CA PHE A 11 -3.89 -10.24 -44.84
C PHE A 11 -4.88 -9.91 -43.71
N ASN A 12 -6.19 -9.87 -43.99
CA ASN A 12 -7.21 -9.61 -42.98
C ASN A 12 -7.29 -10.73 -41.92
N ASP A 13 -7.17 -12.00 -42.33
CA ASP A 13 -7.21 -13.16 -41.43
C ASP A 13 -6.00 -13.21 -40.48
N ILE A 14 -4.86 -12.61 -40.87
CA ILE A 14 -3.66 -12.51 -40.04
C ILE A 14 -3.68 -11.22 -39.20
N THR A 15 -4.06 -10.08 -39.79
CA THR A 15 -4.01 -8.78 -39.12
C THR A 15 -5.13 -8.57 -38.12
N ALA A 16 -6.31 -9.16 -38.31
CA ALA A 16 -7.41 -9.02 -37.36
C ALA A 16 -7.12 -9.68 -35.99
N PRO A 17 -6.59 -10.91 -35.91
CA PRO A 17 -6.13 -11.49 -34.64
C PRO A 17 -4.99 -10.71 -34.00
N ILE A 18 -4.03 -10.22 -34.79
CA ILE A 18 -2.91 -9.41 -34.28
C ILE A 18 -3.43 -8.08 -33.71
N GLY A 19 -4.31 -7.40 -34.43
CA GLY A 19 -4.97 -6.16 -33.99
C GLY A 19 -5.79 -6.39 -32.71
N PHE A 20 -6.48 -7.52 -32.60
CA PHE A 20 -7.22 -7.90 -31.40
C PHE A 20 -6.29 -8.11 -30.18
N ILE A 21 -5.17 -8.82 -30.36
CA ILE A 21 -4.16 -9.03 -29.31
C ILE A 21 -3.54 -7.70 -28.87
N ILE A 22 -3.18 -6.84 -29.82
CA ILE A 22 -2.64 -5.51 -29.53
C ILE A 22 -3.66 -4.70 -28.74
N THR A 23 -4.93 -4.71 -29.14
CA THR A 23 -6.01 -4.00 -28.46
C THR A 23 -6.17 -4.46 -27.01
N ILE A 24 -6.18 -5.77 -26.77
CA ILE A 24 -6.19 -6.34 -25.42
C ILE A 24 -4.97 -5.85 -24.61
N GLY A 25 -3.78 -5.90 -25.22
CA GLY A 25 -2.55 -5.38 -24.61
C GLY A 25 -2.65 -3.90 -24.24
N THR A 26 -3.21 -3.07 -25.12
CA THR A 26 -3.44 -1.64 -24.87
C THR A 26 -4.40 -1.43 -23.70
N PHE A 27 -5.47 -2.22 -23.56
CA PHE A 27 -6.36 -2.14 -22.40
C PHE A 27 -5.64 -2.48 -21.09
N PHE A 28 -4.79 -3.52 -21.10
CA PHE A 28 -3.98 -3.87 -19.92
C PHE A 28 -3.00 -2.76 -19.55
N LEU A 29 -2.31 -2.19 -20.54
CA LEU A 29 -1.39 -1.07 -20.33
C LEU A 29 -2.13 0.17 -19.81
N ALA A 30 -3.26 0.54 -20.40
CA ALA A 30 -4.07 1.67 -19.95
C ALA A 30 -4.53 1.49 -18.50
N ARG A 31 -4.97 0.28 -18.12
CA ARG A 31 -5.33 -0.04 -16.74
C ARG A 31 -4.13 0.06 -15.80
N SER A 32 -2.97 -0.46 -16.19
CA SER A 32 -1.76 -0.38 -15.39
C SER A 32 -1.31 1.07 -15.19
N THR A 33 -1.36 1.88 -16.24
CA THR A 33 -1.02 3.31 -16.19
C THR A 33 -1.97 4.06 -15.28
N LYS A 34 -3.28 3.80 -15.35
CA LYS A 34 -4.26 4.39 -14.44
C LYS A 34 -3.94 4.10 -12.98
N ILE A 35 -3.65 2.84 -12.64
CA ILE A 35 -3.31 2.44 -11.26
C ILE A 35 -2.03 3.12 -10.79
N LYS A 36 -0.98 3.17 -11.64
CA LYS A 36 0.26 3.87 -11.29
C LYS A 36 0.03 5.36 -11.06
N LEU A 37 -0.80 5.99 -11.89
CA LEU A 37 -1.13 7.41 -11.75
C LEU A 37 -1.88 7.69 -10.44
N GLU A 38 -2.83 6.83 -10.06
CA GLU A 38 -3.52 6.89 -8.77
C GLU A 38 -2.54 6.68 -7.60
N GLU A 39 -1.64 5.70 -7.69
CA GLU A 39 -0.59 5.47 -6.69
C GLU A 39 0.32 6.69 -6.52
N THR A 40 0.79 7.30 -7.61
CA THR A 40 1.62 8.51 -7.55
C THR A 40 0.88 9.70 -6.94
N LYS A 41 -0.42 9.86 -7.24
CA LYS A 41 -1.25 10.91 -6.62
C LYS A 41 -1.36 10.71 -5.11
N GLU A 42 -1.64 9.48 -4.68
CA GLU A 42 -1.69 9.15 -3.25
C GLU A 42 -0.33 9.34 -2.57
N ILE A 43 0.80 9.02 -3.23
CA ILE A 43 2.15 9.26 -2.68
C ILE A 43 2.40 10.75 -2.46
N ALA A 44 2.01 11.59 -3.41
CA ALA A 44 2.17 13.04 -3.29
C ALA A 44 1.36 13.58 -2.10
N LEU A 45 0.07 13.25 -2.02
CA LEU A 45 -0.80 13.65 -0.91
C LEU A 45 -0.29 13.13 0.44
N PHE A 46 0.10 11.85 0.49
CA PHE A 46 0.66 11.25 1.69
C PHE A 46 1.96 11.94 2.11
N SER A 47 2.82 12.34 1.17
CA SER A 47 4.05 13.05 1.48
C SER A 47 3.78 14.40 2.18
N GLU A 48 2.73 15.10 1.76
CA GLU A 48 2.29 16.36 2.39
C GLU A 48 1.79 16.15 3.82
N GLU A 49 0.97 15.12 4.05
CA GLU A 49 0.37 14.84 5.37
C GLU A 49 1.24 13.96 6.29
N SER A 50 2.29 13.32 5.77
CA SER A 50 3.09 12.31 6.48
C SER A 50 3.65 12.79 7.82
N THR A 51 4.00 14.07 7.92
CA THR A 51 4.52 14.69 9.15
C THR A 51 3.49 14.64 10.29
N GLN A 52 2.19 14.78 9.99
CA GLN A 52 1.13 14.70 11.00
C GLN A 52 0.99 13.27 11.55
N TYR A 53 0.94 12.27 10.66
CA TYR A 53 0.90 10.86 11.08
C TYR A 53 2.17 10.47 11.86
N GLN A 54 3.33 10.97 11.43
CA GLN A 54 4.61 10.74 12.10
C GLN A 54 4.61 11.32 13.52
N GLY A 55 4.11 12.56 13.70
CA GLY A 55 3.99 13.17 15.02
C GLY A 55 3.11 12.36 15.98
N ARG A 56 1.99 11.81 15.49
CA ARG A 56 1.10 10.94 16.28
C ARG A 56 1.78 9.64 16.69
N LEU A 57 2.51 8.98 15.79
CA LEU A 57 3.28 7.78 16.15
C LEU A 57 4.46 8.10 17.09
N GLN A 58 5.12 9.24 16.92
CA GLN A 58 6.22 9.65 17.78
C GLN A 58 5.75 9.90 19.23
N ALA A 59 4.57 10.50 19.41
CA ALA A 59 3.97 10.65 20.73
C ALA A 59 3.75 9.29 21.41
N ILE A 60 3.33 8.27 20.65
CA ILE A 60 3.18 6.91 21.16
C ILE A 60 4.54 6.29 21.47
N LYS A 61 5.54 6.50 20.62
CA LYS A 61 6.91 6.02 20.85
C LYS A 61 7.47 6.53 22.18
N LEU A 62 7.28 7.81 22.50
CA LEU A 62 7.72 8.40 23.76
C LEU A 62 7.02 7.80 25.00
N ILE A 63 5.78 7.34 24.85
CA ILE A 63 5.07 6.63 25.93
C ILE A 63 5.68 5.23 26.11
N LEU A 64 5.98 4.56 25.00
CA LEU A 64 6.55 3.21 24.98
C LEU A 64 8.02 3.16 25.48
N GLU A 65 8.76 4.26 25.37
CA GLU A 65 10.12 4.38 25.93
C GLU A 65 10.14 4.35 27.47
N LYS A 66 8.99 4.56 28.12
CA LYS A 66 8.85 4.50 29.59
C LYS A 66 8.45 3.11 30.10
N VAL A 67 8.32 2.13 29.21
CA VAL A 67 7.97 0.75 29.57
C VAL A 67 9.22 0.05 30.08
N ASP A 68 9.23 -0.29 31.37
CA ASP A 68 10.41 -0.88 32.03
C ASP A 68 10.54 -2.38 31.75
N SER A 69 9.46 -3.06 31.35
CA SER A 69 9.44 -4.51 31.11
C SER A 69 8.98 -4.89 29.71
N ARG A 70 9.75 -5.78 29.06
CA ARG A 70 9.41 -6.33 27.73
C ARG A 70 8.15 -7.21 27.74
N PHE A 71 7.70 -7.64 28.91
CA PHE A 71 6.49 -8.45 29.10
C PHE A 71 5.29 -7.61 29.55
N GLU A 72 5.47 -6.29 29.72
CA GLU A 72 4.38 -5.40 30.06
C GLU A 72 3.33 -5.40 28.96
N VAL A 73 2.07 -5.45 29.36
CA VAL A 73 0.94 -5.44 28.43
C VAL A 73 0.75 -4.02 27.92
N ILE A 74 0.69 -3.88 26.61
CA ILE A 74 0.46 -2.58 25.99
C ILE A 74 -0.96 -2.10 26.34
N PRO A 75 -1.09 -0.87 26.87
CA PRO A 75 -2.39 -0.27 27.15
C PRO A 75 -3.33 -0.26 25.93
N GLU A 76 -4.58 -0.64 26.13
CA GLU A 76 -5.58 -0.73 25.07
C GLU A 76 -5.82 0.61 24.36
N ASN A 77 -5.68 1.73 25.07
CA ASN A 77 -5.78 3.07 24.46
C ASN A 77 -4.70 3.32 23.41
N ILE A 78 -3.49 2.77 23.55
CA ILE A 78 -2.42 2.84 22.54
C ILE A 78 -2.81 2.02 21.32
N MET A 79 -3.29 0.79 21.53
CA MET A 79 -3.78 -0.08 20.45
C MET A 79 -4.91 0.56 19.65
N THR A 80 -5.87 1.18 20.33
CA THR A 80 -7.00 1.88 19.70
C THR A 80 -6.53 3.09 18.90
N LYS A 81 -5.61 3.90 19.43
CA LYS A 81 -5.04 5.06 18.72
C LYS A 81 -4.32 4.65 17.43
N ILE A 82 -3.52 3.58 17.46
CA ILE A 82 -2.81 3.11 16.27
C ILE A 82 -3.78 2.49 15.28
N THR A 83 -4.74 1.70 15.74
CA THR A 83 -5.75 1.10 14.87
C THR A 83 -6.58 2.16 14.16
N SER A 84 -6.95 3.23 14.87
CA SER A 84 -7.61 4.40 14.28
C SER A 84 -6.73 5.08 13.23
N LEU A 85 -5.46 5.31 13.53
CA LEU A 85 -4.51 5.92 12.59
C LEU A 85 -4.31 5.06 11.33
N ILE A 86 -4.20 3.73 11.48
CA ILE A 86 -4.12 2.81 10.34
C ILE A 86 -5.40 2.87 9.50
N SER A 87 -6.56 2.90 10.14
CA SER A 87 -7.84 2.96 9.43
C SER A 87 -7.99 4.27 8.65
N GLU A 88 -7.51 5.38 9.21
CA GLU A 88 -7.44 6.68 8.56
C GLU A 88 -6.52 6.64 7.33
N ILE A 89 -5.32 6.07 7.46
CA ILE A 89 -4.39 5.88 6.33
C ILE A 89 -5.01 4.99 5.24
N GLU A 90 -5.68 3.89 5.61
CA GLU A 90 -6.33 3.00 4.64
C GLU A 90 -7.52 3.65 3.93
N HIS A 91 -8.22 4.55 4.61
CA HIS A 91 -9.33 5.31 4.04
C HIS A 91 -8.85 6.40 3.08
N ASN A 92 -7.85 7.17 3.49
CA ASN A 92 -7.31 8.29 2.72
C ASN A 92 -6.41 7.84 1.57
N TYR A 93 -5.73 6.70 1.72
CA TYR A 93 -4.74 6.17 0.77
C TYR A 93 -5.00 4.69 0.44
N PRO A 94 -6.15 4.37 -0.17
CA PRO A 94 -6.55 2.99 -0.41
C PRO A 94 -5.67 2.26 -1.43
N ILE A 95 -5.15 2.94 -2.45
CA ILE A 95 -4.27 2.31 -3.45
C ILE A 95 -2.93 1.98 -2.82
N LEU A 96 -2.30 2.93 -2.10
CA LEU A 96 -1.06 2.69 -1.38
C LEU A 96 -1.20 1.56 -0.37
N SER A 97 -2.23 1.64 0.48
CA SER A 97 -2.44 0.66 1.54
C SER A 97 -2.69 -0.77 1.04
N LYS A 98 -3.23 -0.94 -0.18
CA LYS A 98 -3.53 -2.25 -0.76
C LYS A 98 -2.44 -2.77 -1.70
N ARG A 99 -1.88 -1.90 -2.54
CA ARG A 99 -1.03 -2.28 -3.69
C ARG A 99 0.44 -2.07 -3.41
N ASN A 100 0.79 -1.04 -2.65
CA ASN A 100 2.18 -0.74 -2.34
C ASN A 100 2.67 -1.66 -1.22
N LYS A 101 3.76 -2.40 -1.46
CA LYS A 101 4.29 -3.37 -0.49
C LYS A 101 4.87 -2.69 0.75
N THR A 102 5.38 -1.46 0.62
CA THR A 102 5.93 -0.68 1.73
C THR A 102 4.84 -0.28 2.72
N PHE A 103 3.62 -0.02 2.23
CA PHE A 103 2.46 0.30 3.07
C PHE A 103 1.72 -0.94 3.55
N SER A 104 1.37 -1.83 2.63
CA SER A 104 0.51 -2.98 2.92
C SER A 104 1.14 -3.99 3.88
N LYS A 105 2.48 -4.14 3.90
CA LYS A 105 3.16 -5.10 4.80
C LYS A 105 3.07 -4.67 6.28
N PRO A 106 3.53 -3.47 6.70
CA PRO A 106 3.38 -3.01 8.08
C PRO A 106 1.93 -3.00 8.56
N ILE A 107 0.99 -2.51 7.73
CA ILE A 107 -0.44 -2.49 8.05
C ILE A 107 -0.96 -3.90 8.36
N LYS A 108 -0.62 -4.89 7.52
CA LYS A 108 -1.00 -6.29 7.73
C LYS A 108 -0.36 -6.88 8.99
N GLN A 109 0.90 -6.59 9.25
CA GLN A 109 1.59 -7.07 10.45
C GLN A 109 0.91 -6.56 11.73
N PHE A 110 0.57 -5.27 11.78
CA PHE A 110 -0.11 -4.69 12.93
C PHE A 110 -1.55 -5.20 13.08
N LYS A 111 -2.28 -5.37 11.97
CA LYS A 111 -3.64 -5.95 12.02
C LYS A 111 -3.66 -7.38 12.57
N LYS A 112 -2.64 -8.18 12.30
CA LYS A 112 -2.51 -9.53 12.89
C LYS A 112 -2.34 -9.46 14.40
N LEU A 113 -1.58 -8.48 14.89
CA LEU A 113 -1.32 -8.27 16.31
C LEU A 113 -2.61 -7.95 17.09
N ARG A 114 -3.51 -7.14 16.50
CA ARG A 114 -4.81 -6.76 17.11
C ARG A 114 -5.69 -7.97 17.48
N ASN A 115 -5.54 -9.10 16.80
CA ASN A 115 -6.39 -10.27 17.04
C ASN A 115 -6.06 -11.01 18.34
N SER A 116 -4.99 -10.61 19.04
CA SER A 116 -4.60 -11.17 20.33
C SER A 116 -5.26 -10.41 21.48
N GLU A 117 -5.84 -11.13 22.46
CA GLU A 117 -6.50 -10.55 23.64
C GLU A 117 -5.56 -9.70 24.51
N LYS A 118 -4.28 -10.09 24.61
CA LYS A 118 -3.25 -9.35 25.33
C LYS A 118 -2.00 -9.31 24.47
N ILE A 119 -1.46 -8.11 24.30
CA ILE A 119 -0.28 -7.88 23.48
C ILE A 119 0.81 -7.36 24.41
N THR A 120 1.91 -8.10 24.49
CA THR A 120 3.09 -7.67 25.25
C THR A 120 3.93 -6.68 24.46
N TYR A 121 4.74 -5.87 25.14
CA TYR A 121 5.66 -4.94 24.50
C TYR A 121 6.57 -5.62 23.46
N LEU A 122 7.08 -6.81 23.77
CA LEU A 122 7.93 -7.60 22.87
C LEU A 122 7.23 -7.91 21.53
N GLU A 123 5.96 -8.31 21.59
CA GLU A 123 5.16 -8.64 20.41
C GLU A 123 4.76 -7.38 19.63
N PHE A 124 4.61 -6.26 20.34
CA PHE A 124 4.15 -5.00 19.79
C PHE A 124 5.24 -4.19 19.08
N ILE A 125 6.44 -4.13 19.65
CA ILE A 125 7.46 -3.16 19.23
C ILE A 125 7.95 -3.38 17.79
N GLY A 126 8.00 -4.64 17.34
CA GLY A 126 8.37 -4.99 15.97
C GLY A 126 7.38 -4.43 14.93
N PRO A 127 6.10 -4.83 14.98
CA PRO A 127 5.04 -4.26 14.13
C PRO A 127 4.93 -2.73 14.22
N PHE A 128 5.10 -2.16 15.42
CA PHE A 128 5.07 -0.71 15.62
C PHE A 128 6.25 -0.01 14.92
N ASN A 129 7.46 -0.53 15.05
CA ASN A 129 8.63 0.03 14.36
C ASN A 129 8.51 -0.08 12.84
N ALA A 130 7.90 -1.15 12.33
CA ALA A 130 7.58 -1.28 10.91
C ALA A 130 6.63 -0.17 10.44
N LEU A 131 5.60 0.19 11.23
CA LEU A 131 4.73 1.33 10.94
C LEU A 131 5.47 2.67 11.00
N CYS A 132 6.35 2.87 11.98
CA CYS A 132 7.16 4.09 12.07
C CYS A 132 8.10 4.24 10.85
N SER A 133 8.65 3.14 10.35
CA SER A 133 9.53 3.15 9.18
C SER A 133 8.81 3.57 7.89
N LEU A 134 7.54 3.20 7.73
CA LEU A 134 6.69 3.62 6.61
C LEU A 134 6.63 5.15 6.48
N LEU A 135 6.53 5.84 7.62
CA LEU A 135 6.45 7.31 7.66
C LEU A 135 7.82 8.00 7.56
N SER A 136 8.89 7.31 7.95
CA SER A 136 10.25 7.86 7.99
C SER A 136 10.99 7.69 6.66
N ASN A 137 10.78 6.57 5.95
CA ASN A 137 11.46 6.27 4.69
C ASN A 137 10.76 6.90 3.47
N ARG A 138 10.59 8.22 3.50
CA ARG A 138 10.05 8.99 2.35
C ARG A 138 10.92 8.88 1.08
N LYS A 139 12.20 8.52 1.23
CA LYS A 139 13.16 8.38 0.12
C LYS A 139 12.90 7.13 -0.73
N ASP A 140 12.30 6.08 -0.18
CA ASP A 140 12.03 4.82 -0.88
C ASP A 140 10.74 4.88 -1.74
N LEU A 141 10.01 5.99 -1.66
CA LEU A 141 8.79 6.27 -2.43
C LEU A 141 9.04 7.10 -3.69
N LYS A 142 10.28 7.54 -3.91
CA LYS A 142 10.71 8.23 -5.14
C LYS A 142 11.12 7.26 -6.23
#